data_AF-A0A6A2XE45-F1
#
_entry.id   AF-A0A6A2XE45-F1
#
_cell.length_a   1.000
_cell.length_b   1.000
_cell.length_c   1.000
_cell.angle_alpha   90.00
_cell.angle_beta   90.00
_cell.angle_gamma   90.00
#
_symmetry.space_group_name_H-M   'P 1'
#
loop_
_entity.id
_entity.type
_entity.pdbx_description
1 polymer ?
#
loop_
_entity_poly.entity_id
_entity_poly.type
_entity_poly.pdbx_seq_one_letter_code
_entity_poly.pdbx_strand_id
1 'polypeptide(L)'
;MDKNDPNVAAAVAGLRDTSNSWVAKYRRGKSLLGRASFREIYSALNAVSGHYISFGLTAPIPAKRKARILEEMDTAEMNEYCLEFRELNGYSV
;
A
#
# COMPACT_ATOMS: atom_id res chain seq x y z
N MET A 1 11.55 2.99 11.41
CA MET A 1 12.87 3.58 11.15
C MET A 1 12.89 4.97 11.74
N ASP A 2 13.99 5.33 12.41
CA ASP A 2 14.21 6.71 12.84
C ASP A 2 14.36 7.61 11.60
N LYS A 3 14.00 8.89 11.71
CA LYS A 3 14.12 9.86 10.60
C LYS A 3 15.57 10.10 10.18
N ASN A 4 16.53 9.83 11.07
CA ASN A 4 17.97 9.98 10.85
C ASN A 4 18.66 8.65 10.52
N ASP A 5 17.91 7.56 10.37
CA ASP A 5 18.48 6.25 10.02
C ASP A 5 19.08 6.32 8.60
N PRO A 6 20.38 6.01 8.43
CA PRO A 6 21.04 6.08 7.12
C PRO A 6 20.43 5.13 6.10
N ASN A 7 19.70 4.10 6.56
CA ASN A 7 19.05 3.12 5.71
C ASN A 7 17.71 3.59 5.15
N VAL A 8 17.18 4.76 5.54
CA VAL A 8 15.90 5.28 5.04
C VAL A 8 15.88 5.33 3.52
N ALA A 9 16.94 5.84 2.90
CA ALA A 9 17.01 5.93 1.44
C ALA A 9 16.94 4.55 0.76
N ALA A 10 17.65 3.55 1.32
CA ALA A 10 17.63 2.18 0.81
C ALA A 10 16.26 1.51 1.02
N ALA A 11 15.63 1.71 2.17
CA ALA A 11 14.30 1.19 2.47
C ALA A 11 13.24 1.81 1.55
N VAL A 12 13.31 3.11 1.27
CA VAL A 12 12.41 3.79 0.34
C VAL A 12 12.60 3.31 -1.09
N ALA A 13 13.85 3.08 -1.52
CA ALA A 13 14.15 2.50 -2.83
C ALA A 13 13.55 1.09 -2.97
N GLY A 14 13.80 0.20 -1.99
CA GLY A 14 13.22 -1.15 -1.99
C GLY A 14 11.69 -1.16 -1.95
N LEU A 15 11.09 -0.24 -1.19
CA LEU A 15 9.63 -0.06 -1.17
C LEU A 15 9.10 0.36 -2.54
N ARG A 16 9.76 1.29 -3.23
CA ARG A 16 9.36 1.74 -4.58
C ARG A 16 9.43 0.60 -5.59
N ASP A 17 10.48 -0.21 -5.57
CA ASP A 17 10.63 -1.34 -6.50
C ASP A 17 9.58 -2.43 -6.26
N THR A 18 9.32 -2.74 -4.99
CA THR A 18 8.27 -3.68 -4.58
C THR A 18 6.89 -3.15 -4.99
N SER A 19 6.64 -1.85 -4.79
CA SER A 19 5.38 -1.19 -5.18
C SER A 19 5.14 -1.25 -6.68
N ASN A 20 6.18 -0.95 -7.48
CA ASN A 20 6.10 -1.01 -8.94
C ASN A 20 5.82 -2.44 -9.44
N SER A 21 6.51 -3.42 -8.85
CA SER A 21 6.32 -4.84 -9.18
C SER A 21 4.90 -5.30 -8.83
N TRP A 22 4.38 -4.90 -7.67
CA TRP A 22 3.02 -5.20 -7.24
C TRP A 22 1.99 -4.59 -8.19
N VAL A 23 2.10 -3.31 -8.53
CA VAL A 23 1.20 -2.63 -9.47
C VAL A 23 1.25 -3.30 -10.85
N ALA A 24 2.45 -3.59 -11.37
CA ALA A 24 2.61 -4.24 -12.68
C ALA A 24 1.95 -5.63 -12.73
N LYS A 25 2.05 -6.40 -11.65
CA LYS A 25 1.47 -7.73 -11.53
C LYS A 25 -0.05 -7.70 -11.43
N TYR A 26 -0.60 -6.88 -10.53
CA TYR A 26 -2.00 -6.99 -10.15
C TYR A 26 -2.94 -6.04 -10.91
N ARG A 27 -2.45 -4.91 -11.45
CA ARG A 27 -3.30 -3.93 -12.17
C ARG A 27 -3.95 -4.48 -13.45
N ARG A 28 -3.36 -5.51 -14.07
CA ARG A 28 -3.87 -6.12 -15.31
C ARG A 28 -5.00 -7.14 -15.07
N GLY A 29 -5.18 -7.60 -13.83
CA GLY A 29 -6.21 -8.57 -13.48
C GLY A 29 -7.57 -7.91 -13.29
N LYS A 30 -8.47 -8.03 -14.27
CA LYS A 30 -9.81 -7.41 -14.22
C LYS A 30 -10.63 -7.81 -12.97
N SER A 31 -10.46 -9.04 -12.48
CA SER A 31 -11.11 -9.53 -11.26
C SER A 31 -10.62 -8.85 -9.98
N LEU A 32 -9.37 -8.38 -9.96
CA LEU A 32 -8.76 -7.75 -8.79
C LEU A 32 -9.13 -6.27 -8.68
N LEU A 33 -9.37 -5.59 -9.82
CA LEU A 33 -9.77 -4.18 -9.83
C LEU A 33 -11.12 -3.94 -9.10
N GLY A 34 -11.98 -4.96 -9.05
CA GLY A 34 -13.24 -4.94 -8.31
C GLY A 34 -13.08 -5.05 -6.79
N ARG A 35 -11.96 -5.57 -6.29
CA ARG A 35 -11.73 -5.79 -4.85
C ARG A 35 -11.44 -4.47 -4.12
N ALA A 36 -12.08 -4.29 -2.96
CA ALA A 36 -11.82 -3.13 -2.10
C ALA A 36 -10.37 -3.11 -1.60
N SER A 37 -9.85 -4.25 -1.15
CA SER A 37 -8.45 -4.42 -0.72
C SER A 37 -7.45 -3.92 -1.77
N PHE A 38 -7.65 -4.26 -3.04
CA PHE A 38 -6.80 -3.76 -4.13
C PHE A 38 -6.79 -2.23 -4.23
N ARG A 39 -7.96 -1.59 -4.13
CA ARG A 39 -8.08 -0.12 -4.24
C ARG A 39 -7.42 0.60 -3.07
N GLU A 40 -7.59 0.09 -1.86
CA GLU A 40 -6.96 0.65 -0.65
C GLU A 40 -5.43 0.53 -0.71
N ILE A 41 -4.90 -0.65 -1.08
CA ILE A 41 -3.44 -0.82 -1.27
C ILE A 41 -2.93 0.15 -2.35
N TYR A 42 -3.61 0.23 -3.50
CA TYR A 42 -3.20 1.10 -4.59
C TYR A 42 -3.21 2.59 -4.21
N SER A 43 -4.18 3.04 -3.41
CA SER A 43 -4.24 4.41 -2.86
C SER A 43 -3.01 4.71 -1.99
N ALA A 44 -2.73 3.87 -1.01
CA ALA A 44 -1.63 4.07 -0.09
C ALA A 44 -0.26 4.04 -0.80
N LEU A 45 -0.07 3.12 -1.76
CA LEU A 45 1.16 3.05 -2.56
C LEU A 45 1.38 4.34 -3.38
N ASN A 46 0.31 4.91 -3.94
CA ASN A 46 0.39 6.19 -4.64
C ASN A 46 0.67 7.35 -3.68
N ALA A 47 0.10 7.36 -2.48
CA ALA A 47 0.36 8.38 -1.47
C ALA A 47 1.83 8.40 -1.03
N VAL A 48 2.43 7.22 -0.83
CA VAL A 48 3.85 7.06 -0.51
C VAL A 48 4.73 7.47 -1.68
N SER A 49 4.45 6.95 -2.87
CA SER A 49 5.24 7.22 -4.08
C SER A 49 5.22 8.71 -4.43
N GLY A 50 4.04 9.33 -4.41
CA GLY A 50 3.87 10.77 -4.69
C GLY A 50 4.63 11.66 -3.70
N HIS A 51 4.70 11.27 -2.41
CA HIS A 51 5.50 11.98 -1.43
C HIS A 51 7.00 11.94 -1.78
N TYR A 52 7.56 10.76 -2.00
CA TYR A 52 9.00 10.63 -2.27
C TYR A 52 9.41 11.19 -3.63
N ILE A 53 8.52 11.16 -4.63
CA ILE A 53 8.74 11.85 -5.92
C ILE A 53 8.79 13.37 -5.74
N SER A 54 7.94 13.93 -4.88
CA SER A 54 7.83 15.40 -4.73
C SER A 54 8.86 15.99 -3.77
N PHE A 55 9.23 15.26 -2.72
CA PHE A 55 10.04 15.79 -1.61
C PHE A 55 11.43 15.13 -1.48
N GLY A 56 11.69 14.04 -2.20
CA GLY A 56 12.96 13.31 -2.16
C GLY A 56 12.97 12.13 -1.17
N LEU A 57 13.90 11.20 -1.37
CA LEU A 57 13.93 9.88 -0.72
C LEU A 57 14.15 9.91 0.80
N THR A 58 14.68 11.01 1.33
CA THR A 58 14.96 11.19 2.76
C THR A 58 13.93 12.08 3.46
N ALA A 59 12.96 12.63 2.72
CA ALA A 59 11.97 13.52 3.29
C ALA A 59 10.97 12.75 4.16
N PRO A 60 10.84 13.07 5.46
CA PRO A 60 9.94 12.35 6.34
C PRO A 60 8.47 12.57 5.91
N ILE A 61 7.68 11.50 5.90
CA ILE A 61 6.24 11.59 5.66
C ILE A 61 5.59 12.31 6.85
N PRO A 62 4.76 13.36 6.61
CA PRO A 62 4.05 14.05 7.68
C PRO A 62 3.21 13.10 8.54
N ALA A 63 3.20 13.29 9.86
CA ALA A 63 2.58 12.36 10.81
C ALA A 63 1.11 12.03 10.48
N LYS A 64 0.31 13.04 10.13
CA LYS A 64 -1.10 12.85 9.74
C LYS A 64 -1.26 12.01 8.48
N ARG A 65 -0.38 12.21 7.48
CA ARG A 65 -0.37 11.40 6.24
C ARG A 65 0.08 9.97 6.53
N LYS A 66 1.10 9.80 7.38
CA LYS A 66 1.58 8.49 7.81
C LYS A 66 0.47 7.70 8.52
N ALA A 67 -0.23 8.32 9.47
CA ALA A 67 -1.34 7.68 10.18
C ALA A 67 -2.42 7.18 9.21
N ARG A 68 -2.83 8.01 8.25
CA ARG A 68 -3.82 7.62 7.24
C ARG A 68 -3.33 6.46 6.35
N ILE A 69 -2.07 6.48 5.92
CA ILE A 69 -1.49 5.39 5.12
C ILE A 69 -1.54 4.07 5.90
N LEU A 70 -1.22 4.09 7.19
CA LEU A 70 -1.27 2.89 8.04
C LEU A 70 -2.71 2.39 8.22
N GLU A 71 -3.67 3.29 8.44
CA GLU A 71 -5.09 2.95 8.53
C GLU A 71 -5.63 2.35 7.22
N GLU A 72 -5.21 2.88 6.05
CA GLU A 72 -5.53 2.32 4.73
C GLU A 72 -4.95 0.89 4.57
N MET A 73 -3.76 0.61 5.11
CA MET A 73 -3.17 -0.74 5.12
C MET A 73 -3.96 -1.71 6.00
N ASP A 74 -4.26 -1.32 7.25
CA ASP A 74 -5.00 -2.16 8.19
C ASP A 74 -6.40 -2.48 7.62
N THR A 75 -7.05 -1.49 7.02
CA THR A 75 -8.36 -1.68 6.37
C THR A 75 -8.27 -2.60 5.16
N ALA A 76 -7.21 -2.49 4.34
CA ALA A 76 -7.00 -3.38 3.21
C ALA A 76 -6.81 -4.84 3.64
N GLU A 77 -6.01 -5.06 4.68
CA GLU A 77 -5.76 -6.39 5.25
C GLU A 77 -7.04 -7.00 5.84
N MET A 78 -7.78 -6.24 6.64
CA MET A 78 -9.06 -6.68 7.20
C MET A 78 -10.07 -7.02 6.11
N ASN A 79 -10.13 -6.23 5.04
CA ASN A 79 -11.01 -6.50 3.91
C ASN A 79 -10.64 -7.81 3.20
N GLU A 80 -9.35 -8.10 3.01
CA GLU A 80 -8.93 -9.37 2.41
C GLU A 80 -9.30 -10.56 3.29
N TYR A 81 -9.09 -10.47 4.61
CA TYR A 81 -9.53 -11.51 5.55
C TYR A 81 -11.06 -11.70 5.55
N CYS A 82 -11.83 -10.62 5.51
CA CYS A 82 -13.28 -10.72 5.41
C CYS A 82 -13.74 -11.34 4.10
N LEU A 83 -13.04 -11.06 2.98
CA LEU A 83 -13.31 -11.70 1.70
C LEU A 83 -13.00 -13.20 1.75
N GLU A 84 -11.83 -13.59 2.26
CA GLU A 84 -11.43 -15.00 2.40
C GLU A 84 -12.39 -15.75 3.33
N PHE A 85 -12.78 -15.15 4.46
CA PHE A 85 -13.79 -15.73 5.35
C PHE A 85 -15.14 -15.92 4.64
N ARG A 86 -15.59 -14.94 3.85
CA ARG A 86 -16.85 -15.06 3.08
C ARG A 86 -16.77 -16.17 2.04
N GLU A 87 -15.65 -16.25 1.31
CA GLU A 87 -15.40 -17.31 0.32
C GLU A 87 -15.40 -18.70 0.98
N LEU A 88 -14.72 -18.87 2.12
CA LEU A 88 -14.69 -20.13 2.89
C LEU A 88 -16.06 -20.56 3.42
N ASN A 89 -16.94 -19.61 3.72
CA ASN A 89 -18.28 -19.87 4.25
C ASN A 89 -19.37 -19.84 3.16
N GLY A 90 -19.00 -19.75 1.87
CA GLY A 90 -19.94 -19.79 0.75
C GLY A 90 -20.85 -18.55 0.62
N TYR A 91 -20.47 -17.43 1.23
CA TYR A 91 -21.17 -16.16 1.02
C TYR A 91 -20.73 -15.54 -0.31
N SER A 92 -21.69 -15.18 -1.17
CA SER A 92 -21.43 -14.45 -2.43
C SER A 92 -20.60 -13.18 -2.14
N VAL A 93 -19.54 -12.97 -2.91
CA VAL A 93 -18.70 -11.75 -2.89
C VAL A 93 -19.35 -10.64 -3.69
#